data_AF-A0A0K2ZJ58-F1
#
_entry.id   AF-A0A0K2ZJ58-F1
#
_cell.length_a   1.000
_cell.length_b   1.000
_cell.length_c   1.000
_cell.angle_alpha   90.00
_cell.angle_beta   90.00
_cell.angle_gamma   90.00
#
_symmetry.space_group_name_H-M   'P 1'
#
loop_
_entity.id
_entity.type
_entity.pdbx_description
1 polymer ?
#
loop_
_entity_poly.entity_id
_entity_poly.type
_entity_poly.pdbx_seq_one_letter_code
_entity_poly.pdbx_strand_id
1 'polypeptide(L)'
;MDDGHVAQAMLNAKQAGIDDAGKIDRVLMAGDALWVAGATAGFRAATDVSQPSVPMQDTVQQAQAFNQQREQQVALEAQQRQQEGPGGRGGPVMS
;
A
#
# COMPACT_ATOMS: atom_id res chain seq x y z
N MET A 1 10.85 18.32 11.24
CA MET A 1 10.37 16.96 10.92
C MET A 1 10.52 16.11 12.16
N ASP A 2 9.42 15.49 12.60
CA ASP A 2 9.36 14.60 13.76
C ASP A 2 8.98 13.17 13.33
N ASP A 3 8.81 12.28 14.31
CA ASP A 3 8.43 10.88 14.04
C ASP A 3 7.03 10.74 13.44
N GLY A 4 6.11 11.68 13.72
CA GLY A 4 4.77 11.70 13.13
C GLY A 4 4.82 11.93 11.62
N HIS A 5 5.70 12.82 11.15
CA HIS A 5 5.97 12.98 9.72
C HIS A 5 6.54 11.71 9.08
N VAL A 6 7.48 11.05 9.75
CA VAL A 6 8.06 9.77 9.27
C VAL A 6 6.97 8.73 9.10
N ALA A 7 6.13 8.54 10.12
CA ALA A 7 5.06 7.57 10.05
C ALA A 7 4.04 7.91 8.96
N GLN A 8 3.69 9.18 8.80
CA GLN A 8 2.77 9.60 7.74
C GLN A 8 3.37 9.33 6.35
N ALA A 9 4.67 9.56 6.16
CA ALA A 9 5.35 9.20 4.91
C ALA A 9 5.36 7.70 4.64
N MET A 10 5.54 6.88 5.68
CA MET A 10 5.44 5.43 5.54
C MET A 10 4.02 4.96 5.21
N LEU A 11 2.99 5.58 5.80
CA LEU A 11 1.60 5.32 5.43
C LEU A 11 1.33 5.69 3.97
N ASN A 12 1.74 6.88 3.53
CA ASN A 12 1.56 7.35 2.16
C ASN A 12 2.30 6.42 1.16
N ALA A 13 3.51 5.98 1.50
CA ALA A 13 4.29 5.04 0.69
C ALA A 13 3.56 3.70 0.53
N LYS A 14 3.03 3.16 1.62
CA LYS A 14 2.25 1.92 1.64
C LYS A 14 0.97 2.03 0.79
N GLN A 15 0.27 3.16 0.88
CA GLN A 15 -0.90 3.45 0.04
C GLN A 15 -0.52 3.58 -1.45
N ALA A 16 0.68 4.08 -1.75
CA ALA A 16 1.24 4.16 -3.11
C ALA A 16 1.79 2.84 -3.65
N GLY A 17 1.63 1.72 -2.95
CA GLY A 17 2.08 0.39 -3.39
C GLY A 17 3.46 -0.04 -2.89
N ILE A 18 4.12 0.79 -2.09
CA ILE A 18 5.38 0.48 -1.40
C ILE A 18 5.04 -0.14 -0.03
N ASP A 19 4.44 -1.32 -0.07
CA ASP A 19 3.79 -1.93 1.09
C ASP A 19 4.73 -2.65 2.09
N ASP A 20 5.99 -2.82 1.71
CA ASP A 20 7.06 -3.44 2.50
C ASP A 20 8.36 -2.64 2.44
N ALA A 21 9.18 -2.73 3.49
CA ALA A 21 10.45 -2.00 3.58
C ALA A 21 11.44 -2.38 2.47
N GLY A 22 11.46 -3.64 2.04
CA GLY A 22 12.29 -4.10 0.93
C GLY A 22 11.88 -3.56 -0.44
N LYS A 23 10.71 -2.93 -0.56
CA LYS A 23 10.26 -2.25 -1.79
C LYS A 23 10.69 -0.79 -1.84
N ILE A 24 11.28 -0.24 -0.78
CA ILE A 24 11.79 1.13 -0.76
C ILE A 24 13.13 1.14 -1.49
N ASP A 25 13.24 1.97 -2.53
CA ASP A 25 14.51 2.25 -3.20
C ASP A 25 15.25 3.39 -2.49
N ARG A 26 14.53 4.48 -2.20
CA ARG A 26 15.13 5.67 -1.61
C ARG A 26 14.12 6.49 -0.82
N VAL A 27 14.63 7.10 0.24
CA VAL A 27 13.97 8.18 0.98
C VAL A 27 14.82 9.43 0.83
N LEU A 28 14.21 10.57 0.47
CA LEU A 28 14.93 11.83 0.30
C LEU A 28 14.06 13.03 0.66
N MET A 29 14.71 14.09 1.14
CA MET A 29 14.09 15.40 1.34
C MET A 29 14.27 16.25 0.09
N ALA A 30 13.19 16.85 -0.41
CA ALA A 30 13.23 17.83 -1.50
C ALA A 30 12.33 19.02 -1.16
N GLY A 31 12.95 20.15 -0.81
CA GLY A 31 12.24 21.27 -0.19
C GLY A 31 11.57 20.82 1.11
N ASP A 32 10.29 21.14 1.26
CA ASP A 32 9.48 20.77 2.42
C ASP A 32 8.76 19.43 2.26
N ALA A 33 9.17 18.59 1.31
CA ALA A 33 8.58 17.28 1.10
C ALA A 33 9.57 16.14 1.40
N LEU A 34 9.12 15.20 2.23
CA LEU A 34 9.76 13.89 2.37
C LEU A 34 9.21 12.96 1.28
N TRP A 35 10.08 12.55 0.37
CA TRP A 35 9.77 11.62 -0.71
C TRP A 35 10.20 10.21 -0.37
N VAL A 36 9.32 9.26 -0.64
CA VAL A 36 9.63 7.82 -0.60
C VAL A 36 9.41 7.26 -2.01
N ALA A 37 10.46 6.76 -2.62
CA ALA A 37 10.42 6.13 -3.93
C ALA A 37 10.56 4.61 -3.79
N GLY A 38 9.76 3.87 -4.54
CA GLY A 38 9.82 2.42 -4.59
C GLY A 38 10.78 1.90 -5.66
N ALA A 39 11.26 0.68 -5.47
CA ALA A 39 12.11 -0.02 -6.46
C ALA A 39 11.37 -0.31 -7.78
N THR A 40 10.04 -0.44 -7.73
CA THR A 40 9.19 -0.53 -8.91
C THR A 40 8.93 0.88 -9.48
N ALA A 41 9.26 1.09 -10.74
CA ALA A 41 9.03 2.35 -11.43
C ALA A 41 7.56 2.78 -11.32
N GLY A 42 7.35 4.06 -10.97
CA GLY A 42 6.02 4.65 -10.80
C GLY A 42 5.51 4.65 -9.35
N PHE A 43 6.05 3.83 -8.45
CA PHE A 43 5.69 3.88 -7.04
C PHE A 43 6.47 4.97 -6.33
N ARG A 44 5.74 5.98 -5.84
CA ARG A 44 6.30 7.09 -5.07
C ARG A 44 5.22 7.72 -4.21
N ALA A 45 5.63 8.26 -3.08
CA ALA A 45 4.82 9.10 -2.21
C ALA A 45 5.60 10.33 -1.77
N ALA A 46 4.88 11.41 -1.50
CA ALA A 46 5.42 12.63 -0.92
C ALA A 46 4.60 13.01 0.31
N THR A 47 5.27 13.46 1.35
CA THR A 47 4.65 13.99 2.57
C THR A 47 5.18 15.40 2.78
N ASP A 48 4.29 16.38 2.80
CA ASP A 48 4.62 17.74 3.20
C ASP A 48 4.94 17.75 4.71
N VAL A 49 6.16 18.18 5.04
CA VAL A 49 6.67 18.28 6.42
C VAL A 49 6.71 19.72 6.93
N SER A 50 6.23 20.69 6.14
CA SER A 50 6.04 22.08 6.60
C SER A 50 4.81 22.22 7.51
N GLN A 51 3.84 21.32 7.36
CA GLN A 51 2.65 21.26 8.21
C GLN A 51 2.93 20.55 9.53
N PRO A 52 2.17 20.83 10.59
CA PRO A 52 2.20 20.00 11.80
C PRO A 52 1.99 18.52 11.47
N SER A 53 2.71 17.65 12.16
CA SER A 53 2.56 16.21 11.98
C SER A 53 1.19 15.74 12.48
N VAL A 54 0.67 14.70 11.82
CA VAL A 54 -0.46 13.93 12.35
C VAL A 54 0.01 13.17 13.60
N PRO A 55 -0.78 13.10 14.68
CA PRO A 55 -0.43 12.29 15.85
C PRO A 55 -0.10 10.86 15.45
N MET A 56 1.03 10.35 15.92
CA MET A 56 1.55 9.02 15.57
C MET A 56 0.49 7.91 15.72
N GLN A 57 -0.29 7.96 16.80
CA GLN A 57 -1.37 7.00 17.08
C GLN A 57 -2.45 6.96 15.98
N ASP A 58 -2.80 8.10 15.40
CA ASP A 58 -3.82 8.20 14.36
C ASP A 58 -3.29 7.61 13.06
N THR A 59 -2.01 7.86 12.75
CA THR A 59 -1.32 7.26 11.59
C THR A 59 -1.21 5.75 11.73
N VAL A 60 -0.92 5.23 12.92
CA VAL A 60 -0.89 3.78 13.18
C VAL A 60 -2.27 3.16 12.99
N GLN A 61 -3.34 3.79 13.48
CA GLN A 61 -4.71 3.32 13.28
C GLN A 61 -5.08 3.29 11.79
N GLN A 62 -4.74 4.33 11.04
CA GLN A 62 -4.96 4.39 9.59
C GLN A 62 -4.19 3.30 8.84
N ALA A 63 -2.92 3.06 9.21
CA ALA A 63 -2.11 2.00 8.62
C ALA A 63 -2.70 0.61 8.89
N GLN A 64 -3.19 0.36 10.10
CA GLN A 64 -3.87 -0.89 10.43
C GLN A 64 -5.15 -1.09 9.64
N ALA A 65 -6.00 -0.06 9.53
CA ALA A 65 -7.22 -0.11 8.74
C ALA A 65 -6.92 -0.39 7.25
N PHE A 66 -5.91 0.28 6.69
CA PHE A 66 -5.46 0.04 5.32
C PHE A 66 -4.98 -1.40 5.10
N ASN A 67 -4.19 -1.94 6.03
CA ASN A 67 -3.70 -3.32 5.95
C ASN A 67 -4.87 -4.32 5.95
N GLN A 68 -5.84 -4.15 6.85
CA GLN A 68 -7.00 -5.03 6.94
C GLN A 68 -7.84 -5.02 5.64
N GLN A 69 -8.07 -3.83 5.07
CA GLN A 69 -8.80 -3.72 3.81
C GLN A 69 -8.08 -4.45 2.67
N ARG A 70 -6.76 -4.30 2.58
CA ARG A 70 -5.95 -4.95 1.56
C ARG A 70 -5.95 -6.47 1.73
N GLU A 71 -5.82 -6.97 2.95
CA GLU A 71 -5.87 -8.42 3.24
C GLU A 71 -7.23 -9.03 2.83
N GLN A 72 -8.33 -8.33 3.13
CA GLN A 72 -9.67 -8.76 2.71
C GLN A 72 -9.79 -8.80 1.18
N GLN A 73 -9.26 -7.80 0.48
CA GLN A 73 -9.26 -7.78 -0.99
C GLN A 73 -8.47 -8.94 -1.58
N VAL A 74 -7.25 -9.20 -1.07
CA VAL A 74 -6.42 -10.33 -1.50
C VAL A 74 -7.13 -11.67 -1.25
N ALA A 75 -7.79 -11.82 -0.10
CA ALA A 75 -8.57 -13.02 0.22
C ALA A 75 -9.75 -13.22 -0.75
N LEU A 76 -10.47 -12.15 -1.12
CA LEU A 76 -11.56 -12.20 -2.09
C LEU A 76 -11.05 -12.57 -3.49
N GLU A 77 -9.95 -11.99 -3.93
CA GLU A 77 -9.32 -12.33 -5.22
C GLU A 77 -8.83 -13.78 -5.25
N ALA A 78 -8.24 -14.27 -4.14
CA ALA A 78 -7.80 -15.65 -4.04
C ALA A 78 -8.97 -16.63 -4.13
N GLN A 79 -10.12 -16.31 -3.54
CA GLN A 79 -11.35 -17.11 -3.65
C GLN A 79 -11.91 -17.14 -5.07
N GLN A 80 -11.91 -15.99 -5.76
CA GLN A 80 -12.35 -15.91 -7.16
C GLN A 80 -11.45 -16.74 -8.08
N ARG A 81 -10.11 -16.60 -7.97
CA ARG A 81 -9.15 -17.39 -8.76
C ARG A 81 -9.30 -18.90 -8.54
N GLN A 82 -9.69 -19.34 -7.35
CA GLN A 82 -9.96 -20.77 -7.07
C GLN A 82 -11.24 -21.26 -7.77
N GLN A 83 -12.25 -20.40 -7.90
CA GLN A 83 -13.48 -20.71 -8.63
C GLN A 83 -13.27 -20.68 -10.16
N GLU A 84 -12.34 -19.84 -10.63
CA GLU A 84 -11.99 -19.68 -12.05
C GLU A 84 -10.89 -20.65 -12.54
N GLY A 85 -10.39 -21.54 -11.67
CA GLY A 85 -9.40 -22.57 -11.99
C GLY A 85 -9.86 -23.57 -13.08
N PRO A 86 -8.95 -24.39 -13.63
CA PRO A 86 -9.17 -25.19 -14.84
C PRO A 86 -10.26 -26.26 -14.62
N GLY A 87 -11.50 -25.89 -14.91
CA GLY A 87 -12.71 -26.67 -14.69
C GLY A 87 -14.00 -25.85 -14.88
N GLY A 88 -13.91 -24.52 -14.91
CA GLY A 88 -15.08 -23.64 -14.98
C GLY A 88 -15.87 -23.58 -16.29
N ARG A 89 -15.43 -24.22 -17.39
CA ARG A 89 -16.20 -24.29 -18.66
C ARG A 89 -15.69 -25.41 -19.57
N GLY A 90 -16.25 -26.61 -19.37
CA GLY A 90 -16.00 -27.80 -20.20
C GLY A 90 -17.19 -28.76 -20.18
N GLY A 91 -18.41 -28.24 -20.28
CA GLY A 91 -19.65 -29.01 -20.49
C GLY A 91 -20.80 -28.04 -20.75
N PRO A 92 -21.59 -28.26 -21.81
CA PRO A 92 -22.48 -29.40 -21.85
C PRO A 92 -22.15 -30.40 -22.96
N VAL A 93 -22.34 -31.68 -22.64
CA VAL A 93 -22.63 -32.72 -23.62
C VAL A 93 -23.91 -32.32 -24.37
N MET A 94 -23.82 -32.17 -25.69
CA MET A 94 -24.99 -32.07 -26.54
C MET A 94 -24.99 -33.27 -27.49
N SER A 95 -26.21 -33.79 -27.65
CA SER A 95 -26.63 -35.12 -28.13
C SER A 95 -26.11 -35.57 -29.49
#